data_AF-A0A7V6GNP9-F1
#
_entry.id   AF-A0A7V6GNP9-F1
#
_cell.length_a   1.000
_cell.length_b   1.000
_cell.length_c   1.000
_cell.angle_alpha   90.00
_cell.angle_beta   90.00
_cell.angle_gamma   90.00
#
_symmetry.space_group_name_H-M   'P 1'
#
loop_
_entity.id
_entity.type
_entity.pdbx_description
1 polymer ?
#
loop_
_entity_poly.entity_id
_entity_poly.type
_entity_poly.pdbx_seq_one_letter_code
_entity_poly.pdbx_strand_id
1 'polypeptide(L)'
;MRHNYKELNNLFLRSYYENKLLTIKTMLFLRDIHTGLGERNSFRMTFNLLCNLDPDLAKQLLPLIPKYGRWDDILSGLNTKVEDDVIKLIKKILIIDLKKQEEGKEVSLLSKWLPSINASSKETRKLAKKIANKLGYTYEEYRKVLSKLRKGKIIESYLSRKDYSFDYFKIPIHALNKYLWTFYRKDYGGIRGFL
;
A
#
# COMPACT_ATOMS: atom_id res chain seq x y z
N MET A 1 -19.98 -14.37 4.70
CA MET A 1 -18.65 -14.26 4.04
C MET A 1 -17.68 -13.25 4.68
N ARG A 2 -18.05 -12.00 5.03
CA ARG A 2 -17.08 -10.95 5.47
C ARG A 2 -16.17 -11.27 6.68
N HIS A 3 -16.47 -12.31 7.46
CA HIS A 3 -15.66 -12.73 8.63
C HIS A 3 -15.38 -14.23 8.69
N ASN A 4 -15.74 -15.02 7.67
CA ASN A 4 -15.47 -16.46 7.67
C ASN A 4 -14.20 -16.76 6.87
N TYR A 5 -13.08 -16.56 7.55
CA TYR A 5 -11.74 -16.67 6.98
C TYR A 5 -11.40 -18.08 6.49
N LYS A 6 -11.92 -19.11 7.15
CA LYS A 6 -11.73 -20.51 6.76
C LYS A 6 -12.46 -20.82 5.46
N GLU A 7 -13.70 -20.35 5.35
CA GLU A 7 -14.53 -20.53 4.16
C GLU A 7 -13.94 -19.81 2.94
N LEU A 8 -13.45 -18.57 3.11
CA LEU A 8 -12.80 -17.83 2.03
C LEU A 8 -11.55 -18.57 1.49
N ASN A 9 -10.71 -19.09 2.38
CA ASN A 9 -9.53 -19.86 1.97
C ASN A 9 -9.92 -21.14 1.22
N ASN A 10 -10.94 -21.86 1.70
CA ASN A 10 -11.45 -23.06 1.04
C ASN A 10 -12.01 -22.74 -0.35
N LEU A 11 -12.77 -21.64 -0.48
CA LEU A 11 -13.32 -21.21 -1.76
C LEU A 11 -12.21 -20.84 -2.75
N PHE A 12 -11.21 -20.07 -2.28
CA PHE A 12 -10.06 -19.71 -3.11
C PHE A 12 -9.30 -20.93 -3.59
N LEU A 13 -9.04 -21.93 -2.73
CA LEU A 13 -8.35 -23.16 -3.13
C LEU A 13 -9.13 -23.92 -4.19
N ARG A 14 -10.44 -24.12 -3.97
CA ARG A 14 -11.30 -24.83 -4.94
C ARG A 14 -11.31 -24.12 -6.28
N SER A 15 -11.57 -22.82 -6.29
CA SER A 15 -11.62 -22.06 -7.55
C SER A 15 -10.25 -22.00 -8.22
N TYR A 16 -9.15 -21.98 -7.45
CA TYR A 16 -7.80 -21.97 -8.00
C TYR A 16 -7.48 -23.23 -8.79
N TYR A 17 -7.84 -24.40 -8.26
CA TYR A 17 -7.64 -25.67 -8.94
C TYR A 17 -8.64 -25.91 -10.08
N GLU A 18 -9.83 -25.31 -10.02
CA GLU A 18 -10.82 -25.36 -11.09
C GLU A 18 -10.44 -24.42 -12.26
N ASN A 19 -10.12 -23.17 -11.97
CA ASN A 19 -9.70 -22.18 -12.94
C ASN A 19 -8.77 -21.12 -12.31
N LYS A 20 -7.46 -21.38 -12.43
CA LYS A 20 -6.39 -20.50 -11.93
C LYS A 20 -6.52 -19.06 -12.44
N LEU A 21 -6.69 -18.87 -13.75
CA LEU A 21 -6.71 -17.55 -14.36
C LEU A 21 -7.88 -16.71 -13.85
N LEU A 22 -9.09 -17.30 -13.84
CA LEU A 22 -10.28 -16.61 -13.37
C LEU A 22 -10.16 -16.29 -11.87
N THR A 23 -9.65 -17.22 -11.07
CA THR A 23 -9.45 -17.00 -9.62
C THR A 23 -8.52 -15.84 -9.33
N ILE A 24 -7.40 -15.73 -10.05
CA ILE A 24 -6.46 -14.61 -9.88
C ILE A 24 -7.06 -13.29 -10.34
N LYS A 25 -7.78 -13.27 -11.46
CA LYS A 25 -8.50 -12.07 -11.92
C LYS A 25 -9.53 -11.63 -10.88
N THR A 26 -10.31 -12.56 -10.33
CA THR A 26 -11.29 -12.29 -9.28
C THR A 26 -10.61 -11.80 -7.99
N MET A 27 -9.47 -12.36 -7.60
CA MET A 27 -8.70 -11.88 -6.44
C MET A 27 -8.19 -10.45 -6.63
N LEU A 28 -7.72 -10.09 -7.83
CA LEU A 28 -7.30 -8.72 -8.13
C LEU A 28 -8.51 -7.77 -8.18
N PHE A 29 -9.62 -8.18 -8.79
CA PHE A 29 -10.88 -7.43 -8.81
C PHE A 29 -11.45 -7.20 -7.40
N LEU A 30 -11.35 -8.21 -6.53
CA LEU A 30 -11.73 -8.09 -5.13
C LEU A 30 -10.97 -6.95 -4.45
N ARG A 31 -9.69 -6.76 -4.79
CA ARG A 31 -8.88 -5.69 -4.22
C ARG A 31 -9.07 -4.34 -4.86
N ASP A 32 -9.30 -4.31 -6.18
CA ASP A 32 -9.27 -3.10 -6.99
C ASP A 32 -10.10 -1.98 -6.38
N ILE A 33 -9.44 -0.87 -6.06
CA ILE A 33 -10.05 0.33 -5.47
C ILE A 33 -10.66 1.28 -6.51
N HIS A 34 -10.37 1.07 -7.78
CA HIS A 34 -10.84 1.93 -8.87
C HIS A 34 -12.13 1.38 -9.50
N THR A 35 -12.14 0.11 -9.89
CA THR A 35 -13.28 -0.51 -10.59
C THR A 35 -13.83 -1.76 -9.92
N GLY A 36 -13.17 -2.24 -8.85
CA GLY A 36 -13.53 -3.45 -8.13
C GLY A 36 -14.18 -3.20 -6.77
N LEU A 37 -14.07 -4.21 -5.91
CA LEU A 37 -14.77 -4.22 -4.62
C LEU A 37 -14.01 -3.51 -3.49
N GLY A 38 -12.72 -3.21 -3.67
CA GLY A 38 -11.91 -2.56 -2.65
C GLY A 38 -11.69 -3.37 -1.35
N GLU A 39 -11.98 -4.67 -1.35
CA GLU A 39 -11.98 -5.55 -0.17
C GLU A 39 -10.56 -5.92 0.29
N ARG A 40 -10.05 -5.15 1.26
CA ARG A 40 -8.67 -5.25 1.74
C ARG A 40 -8.36 -6.57 2.45
N ASN A 41 -9.17 -6.96 3.43
CA ASN A 41 -8.84 -8.09 4.31
C ASN A 41 -8.90 -9.41 3.52
N SER A 42 -9.95 -9.59 2.73
CA SER A 42 -10.15 -10.76 1.87
C SER A 42 -9.03 -10.90 0.84
N PHE A 43 -8.60 -9.79 0.21
CA PHE A 43 -7.42 -9.80 -0.68
C PHE A 43 -6.15 -10.23 0.06
N ARG A 44 -5.84 -9.61 1.21
CA ARG A 44 -4.61 -9.91 1.96
C ARG A 44 -4.49 -11.37 2.35
N MET A 45 -5.62 -11.97 2.70
CA MET A 45 -5.69 -13.38 3.04
C MET A 45 -5.46 -14.30 1.85
N THR A 46 -6.20 -14.07 0.77
CA THR A 46 -6.07 -14.86 -0.45
C THR A 46 -4.70 -14.69 -1.10
N PHE A 47 -4.12 -13.48 -1.06
CA PHE A 47 -2.75 -13.24 -1.50
C PHE A 47 -1.72 -13.95 -0.61
N ASN A 48 -1.86 -13.91 0.72
CA ASN A 48 -0.98 -14.68 1.62
C ASN A 48 -1.05 -16.19 1.35
N LEU A 49 -2.25 -16.72 1.09
CA LEU A 49 -2.44 -18.11 0.72
C LEU A 49 -1.75 -18.43 -0.62
N LEU A 50 -1.92 -17.57 -1.63
CA LEU A 50 -1.25 -17.69 -2.92
C LEU A 50 0.27 -17.70 -2.78
N CYS A 51 0.83 -16.85 -1.92
CA CYS A 51 2.27 -16.80 -1.66
C CYS A 51 2.87 -18.13 -1.19
N ASN A 52 2.07 -19.00 -0.56
CA ASN A 52 2.51 -20.32 -0.12
C ASN A 52 2.17 -21.43 -1.13
N LEU A 53 1.03 -21.27 -1.83
CA LEU A 53 0.51 -22.21 -2.82
C LEU A 53 1.27 -22.17 -4.14
N ASP A 54 1.46 -20.98 -4.71
CA ASP A 54 2.17 -20.74 -5.97
C ASP A 54 3.06 -19.48 -5.84
N PRO A 55 4.27 -19.65 -5.28
CA PRO A 55 5.18 -18.54 -5.02
C PRO A 55 5.61 -17.82 -6.30
N ASP A 56 5.78 -18.53 -7.42
CA ASP A 56 6.29 -17.94 -8.65
C ASP A 56 5.25 -17.02 -9.30
N LEU A 57 3.98 -17.42 -9.30
CA LEU A 57 2.89 -16.54 -9.69
C LEU A 57 2.77 -15.35 -8.73
N ALA A 58 2.84 -15.57 -7.42
CA ALA A 58 2.76 -14.49 -6.43
C ALA A 58 3.86 -13.42 -6.66
N LYS A 59 5.10 -13.84 -6.95
CA LYS A 59 6.21 -12.95 -7.30
C LYS A 59 5.90 -12.08 -8.52
N GLN A 60 5.31 -12.68 -9.56
CA GLN A 60 4.91 -11.94 -10.77
C GLN A 60 3.81 -10.90 -10.48
N LEU A 61 2.92 -11.18 -9.53
CA LEU A 61 1.83 -10.26 -9.16
C LEU A 61 2.27 -9.12 -8.24
N LEU A 62 3.34 -9.26 -7.45
CA LEU A 62 3.79 -8.25 -6.48
C LEU A 62 3.83 -6.81 -7.03
N PRO A 63 4.39 -6.54 -8.23
CA PRO A 63 4.44 -5.18 -8.79
C PRO A 63 3.07 -4.63 -9.21
N LEU A 64 2.05 -5.48 -9.39
CA LEU A 64 0.70 -5.09 -9.77
C LEU A 64 -0.15 -4.70 -8.56
N ILE A 65 0.13 -5.24 -7.38
CA ILE A 65 -0.68 -4.99 -6.17
C ILE A 65 -0.85 -3.50 -5.87
N PRO A 66 0.21 -2.66 -5.90
CA PRO A 66 0.05 -1.23 -5.64
C PRO A 66 -0.74 -0.48 -6.72
N LYS A 67 -0.94 -1.07 -7.91
CA LYS A 67 -1.77 -0.50 -8.98
C LYS A 67 -3.26 -0.69 -8.74
N TYR A 68 -3.64 -1.82 -8.12
CA TYR A 68 -5.03 -2.14 -7.78
C TYR A 68 -5.39 -1.79 -6.33
N GLY A 69 -4.41 -1.47 -5.48
CA GLY A 69 -4.64 -1.31 -4.06
C GLY A 69 -3.64 -0.40 -3.37
N ARG A 70 -3.16 -0.83 -2.20
CA ARG A 70 -2.22 -0.07 -1.39
C ARG A 70 -0.89 -0.78 -1.31
N TRP A 71 0.16 0.00 -1.09
CA TRP A 71 1.50 -0.56 -0.92
C TRP A 71 1.62 -1.48 0.30
N ASP A 72 0.88 -1.27 1.39
CA ASP A 72 0.94 -2.20 2.54
C ASP A 72 0.30 -3.56 2.27
N ASP A 73 -0.43 -3.74 1.16
CA ASP A 73 -1.01 -5.03 0.82
C ASP A 73 0.07 -6.07 0.43
N ILE A 74 1.22 -5.63 -0.10
CA ILE A 74 2.35 -6.54 -0.38
C ILE A 74 2.94 -7.16 0.89
N LEU A 75 2.73 -6.52 2.05
CA LEU A 75 3.23 -7.01 3.34
C LEU A 75 2.55 -8.32 3.77
N SER A 76 1.43 -8.68 3.14
CA SER A 76 0.80 -9.99 3.30
C SER A 76 1.66 -11.14 2.75
N GLY A 77 2.67 -10.87 1.92
CA GLY A 77 3.69 -11.84 1.54
C GLY A 77 4.80 -12.03 2.59
N LEU A 78 4.84 -11.25 3.67
CA LEU A 78 5.77 -11.49 4.77
C LEU A 78 5.38 -12.75 5.55
N ASN A 79 6.37 -13.48 6.02
CA ASN A 79 6.29 -14.81 6.63
C ASN A 79 5.74 -15.90 5.69
N THR A 80 6.03 -15.77 4.40
CA THR A 80 5.68 -16.77 3.37
C THR A 80 6.88 -17.08 2.50
N LYS A 81 6.72 -17.98 1.52
CA LYS A 81 7.77 -18.35 0.56
C LYS A 81 8.24 -17.20 -0.35
N VAL A 82 7.54 -16.06 -0.40
CA VAL A 82 7.92 -14.89 -1.22
C VAL A 82 8.42 -13.70 -0.39
N GLU A 83 8.71 -13.90 0.90
CA GLU A 83 9.11 -12.82 1.80
C GLU A 83 10.31 -12.02 1.26
N ASP A 84 11.34 -12.69 0.76
CA ASP A 84 12.54 -12.01 0.27
C ASP A 84 12.28 -11.23 -1.02
N ASP A 85 11.35 -11.68 -1.86
CA ASP A 85 10.90 -10.93 -3.04
C ASP A 85 10.13 -9.66 -2.66
N VAL A 86 9.29 -9.73 -1.61
CA VAL A 86 8.63 -8.56 -1.03
C VAL A 86 9.68 -7.55 -0.53
N ILE A 87 10.68 -8.00 0.22
CA ILE A 87 11.77 -7.13 0.71
C ILE A 87 12.58 -6.55 -0.46
N LYS A 88 12.89 -7.35 -1.49
CA LYS A 88 13.60 -6.90 -2.70
C LYS A 88 12.82 -5.82 -3.44
N LEU A 89 11.50 -5.98 -3.58
CA LEU A 89 10.62 -4.96 -4.17
C LEU A 89 10.63 -3.68 -3.34
N ILE A 90 10.46 -3.78 -2.01
CA ILE A 90 10.50 -2.64 -1.10
C ILE A 90 11.84 -1.90 -1.24
N LYS A 91 12.96 -2.63 -1.21
CA LYS A 91 14.31 -2.04 -1.36
C LYS A 91 14.46 -1.31 -2.69
N LYS A 92 14.07 -1.94 -3.80
CA LYS A 92 14.12 -1.35 -5.14
C LYS A 92 13.34 -0.04 -5.21
N ILE A 93 12.11 -0.03 -4.71
CA ILE A 93 11.24 1.16 -4.75
C ILE A 93 11.74 2.26 -3.81
N LEU A 94 12.26 1.92 -2.62
CA LEU A 94 12.86 2.92 -1.73
C LEU A 94 14.07 3.61 -2.36
N ILE A 95 14.95 2.87 -3.05
CA ILE A 95 16.10 3.45 -3.74
C ILE A 95 15.65 4.40 -4.87
N ILE A 96 14.67 3.98 -5.67
CA ILE A 96 14.08 4.82 -6.72
C ILE A 96 13.46 6.08 -6.11
N ASP A 97 12.70 5.93 -5.03
CA ASP A 97 12.04 7.06 -4.39
C ASP A 97 13.03 8.05 -3.77
N LEU A 98 14.15 7.58 -3.20
CA LEU A 98 15.18 8.45 -2.67
C LEU A 98 15.83 9.31 -3.77
N LYS A 99 16.16 8.70 -4.91
CA LYS A 99 16.71 9.42 -6.08
C LYS A 99 15.72 10.45 -6.63
N LYS A 100 14.46 10.02 -6.85
CA LYS A 100 13.40 10.91 -7.34
C LYS A 100 13.15 12.07 -6.39
N GLN A 101 13.22 11.85 -5.07
CA GLN A 101 13.06 12.92 -4.10
C GLN A 101 14.19 13.95 -4.18
N GLU A 102 15.43 13.52 -4.41
CA GLU A 102 16.57 14.42 -4.60
C GLU A 102 16.45 15.24 -5.88
N GLU A 103 15.85 14.67 -6.92
CA GLU A 103 15.53 15.33 -8.18
C GLU A 103 14.23 16.17 -8.13
N GLY A 104 13.55 16.25 -6.99
CA GLY A 104 12.27 16.96 -6.85
C GLY A 104 11.10 16.32 -7.62
N LYS A 105 11.21 15.05 -7.99
CA LYS A 105 10.21 14.29 -8.76
C LYS A 105 9.20 13.57 -7.88
N GLU A 106 8.07 13.21 -8.48
CA GLU A 106 7.01 12.45 -7.82
C GLU A 106 7.46 11.02 -7.45
N VAL A 107 7.29 10.70 -6.18
CA VAL A 107 7.77 9.49 -5.50
C VAL A 107 6.60 8.60 -5.09
N SER A 108 6.80 7.29 -5.04
CA SER A 108 5.73 6.33 -4.76
C SER A 108 5.11 6.51 -3.36
N LEU A 109 3.88 6.01 -3.16
CA LEU A 109 3.26 6.01 -1.83
C LEU A 109 3.78 4.90 -0.90
N LEU A 110 4.84 4.16 -1.25
CA LEU A 110 5.38 3.07 -0.43
C LEU A 110 5.73 3.56 0.98
N SER A 111 6.48 4.65 1.08
CA SER A 111 6.91 5.18 2.39
C SER A 111 5.74 5.54 3.31
N LYS A 112 4.60 5.97 2.76
CA LYS A 112 3.37 6.26 3.52
C LYS A 112 2.86 5.02 4.24
N TRP A 113 2.91 3.87 3.57
CA TRP A 113 2.28 2.63 4.03
C TRP A 113 3.21 1.70 4.80
N LEU A 114 4.53 1.86 4.68
CA LEU A 114 5.49 1.08 5.47
C LEU A 114 5.32 1.31 6.99
N PRO A 115 5.43 0.25 7.82
CA PRO A 115 5.24 0.39 9.27
C PRO A 115 6.37 1.20 9.90
N SER A 116 6.04 1.98 10.93
CA SER A 116 6.98 2.81 11.67
C SER A 116 7.53 2.09 12.89
N ILE A 117 8.82 2.28 13.17
CA ILE A 117 9.47 1.78 14.41
C ILE A 117 8.90 2.48 15.66
N ASN A 118 8.33 3.67 15.48
CA ASN A 118 7.71 4.45 16.55
C ASN A 118 6.18 4.31 16.58
N ALA A 119 5.61 3.29 15.92
CA ALA A 119 4.17 3.04 15.97
C ALA A 119 3.72 2.68 17.40
N SER A 120 2.49 3.06 17.77
CA SER A 120 1.90 2.70 19.07
C SER A 120 1.67 1.19 19.22
N SER A 121 1.22 0.52 18.15
CA SER A 121 1.01 -0.93 18.12
C SER A 121 2.33 -1.71 18.21
N LYS A 122 2.37 -2.70 19.11
CA LYS A 122 3.51 -3.60 19.31
C LYS A 122 3.77 -4.45 18.05
N GLU A 123 2.71 -4.90 17.41
CA GLU A 123 2.71 -5.70 16.18
C GLU A 123 3.32 -4.89 15.03
N THR A 124 2.90 -3.64 14.89
CA THR A 124 3.41 -2.73 13.87
C THR A 124 4.90 -2.44 14.08
N ARG A 125 5.34 -2.22 15.33
CA ARG A 125 6.76 -2.05 15.64
C ARG A 125 7.57 -3.29 15.33
N LYS A 126 7.07 -4.48 15.67
CA LYS A 126 7.74 -5.76 15.37
C LYS A 126 7.92 -5.92 13.85
N LEU A 127 6.88 -5.61 13.08
CA LEU A 127 6.94 -5.64 11.62
C LEU A 127 7.95 -4.64 11.05
N ALA A 128 7.95 -3.41 11.55
CA ALA A 128 8.90 -2.37 11.14
C ALA A 128 10.35 -2.78 11.41
N LYS A 129 10.64 -3.33 12.59
CA LYS A 129 11.98 -3.83 12.94
C LYS A 129 12.41 -4.98 12.03
N LYS A 130 11.50 -5.92 11.75
CA LYS A 130 11.79 -7.03 10.82
C LYS A 130 12.15 -6.51 9.43
N ILE A 131 11.35 -5.59 8.88
CA ILE A 131 11.60 -4.99 7.57
C ILE A 131 12.93 -4.22 7.57
N ALA A 132 13.20 -3.39 8.58
CA ALA A 132 14.44 -2.64 8.68
C ALA A 132 15.67 -3.56 8.68
N ASN A 133 15.66 -4.61 9.50
CA ASN A 133 16.74 -5.58 9.58
C ASN A 133 16.95 -6.30 8.24
N LYS A 134 15.87 -6.74 7.57
CA LYS A 134 15.96 -7.39 6.25
C LYS A 134 16.41 -6.46 5.13
N LEU A 135 16.15 -5.15 5.24
CA LEU A 135 16.67 -4.16 4.31
C LEU A 135 18.16 -3.85 4.55
N GLY A 136 18.73 -4.28 5.68
CA GLY A 136 20.09 -3.97 6.09
C GLY A 136 20.24 -2.58 6.71
N TYR A 137 19.14 -2.00 7.23
CA TYR A 137 19.18 -0.71 7.91
C TYR A 137 19.20 -0.88 9.42
N THR A 138 19.91 0.02 10.09
CA THR A 138 19.66 0.30 11.51
C THR A 138 18.24 0.87 11.68
N TYR A 139 17.71 0.77 12.90
CA TYR A 139 16.41 1.35 13.23
C TYR A 139 16.39 2.87 13.03
N GLU A 140 17.51 3.54 13.25
CA GLU A 140 17.60 4.99 13.03
C GLU A 140 17.57 5.35 11.55
N GLU A 141 18.38 4.68 10.73
CA GLU A 141 18.42 4.89 9.27
C GLU A 141 17.06 4.65 8.64
N TYR A 142 16.39 3.56 8.99
CA TYR A 142 15.06 3.26 8.48
C TYR A 142 14.05 4.37 8.81
N ARG A 143 14.07 4.91 10.04
CA ARG A 143 13.22 6.05 10.42
C ARG A 143 13.57 7.30 9.62
N LYS A 144 14.87 7.60 9.43
CA LYS A 144 15.34 8.77 8.66
C LYS A 144 14.88 8.66 7.21
N VAL A 145 15.03 7.51 6.57
CA VAL A 145 14.57 7.23 5.20
C VAL A 145 13.05 7.45 5.09
N LEU A 146 12.26 6.83 5.98
CA LEU A 146 10.81 7.01 5.94
C LEU A 146 10.38 8.45 6.21
N SER A 147 11.01 9.14 7.16
CA SER A 147 10.72 10.55 7.47
C SER A 147 11.02 11.44 6.27
N LYS A 148 12.19 11.27 5.64
CA LYS A 148 12.59 11.98 4.40
C LYS A 148 11.52 11.78 3.33
N LEU A 149 11.20 10.53 3.00
CA LEU A 149 10.25 10.17 1.94
C LEU A 149 8.77 10.48 2.27
N ARG A 150 8.41 10.79 3.52
CA ARG A 150 7.03 11.13 3.91
C ARG A 150 6.74 12.64 3.87
N LYS A 151 7.78 13.47 3.90
CA LYS A 151 7.62 14.93 3.75
C LYS A 151 6.95 15.23 2.41
N GLY A 152 5.80 15.92 2.44
CA GLY A 152 5.07 16.36 1.24
C GLY A 152 4.11 15.33 0.60
N LYS A 153 3.85 14.18 1.22
CA LYS A 153 3.00 13.10 0.64
C LYS A 153 1.62 12.91 1.25
N ILE A 154 1.31 13.68 2.28
CA ILE A 154 0.08 13.51 3.05
C ILE A 154 -0.69 14.80 2.87
N ILE A 155 -1.93 14.73 2.42
CA ILE A 155 -2.83 15.90 2.28
C ILE A 155 -2.89 16.65 3.61
N GLU A 156 -2.90 15.91 4.71
CA GLU A 156 -2.83 16.44 6.06
C GLU A 156 -1.56 17.28 6.33
N SER A 157 -0.44 17.01 5.65
CA SER A 157 0.76 17.86 5.72
C SER A 157 0.63 19.16 4.93
N TYR A 158 -0.12 19.15 3.83
CA TYR A 158 -0.45 20.36 3.07
C TYR A 158 -1.46 21.21 3.84
N LEU A 159 -2.52 20.57 4.33
CA LEU A 159 -3.54 21.17 5.19
C LEU A 159 -2.96 21.80 6.47
N SER A 160 -2.02 21.13 7.15
CA SER A 160 -1.39 21.68 8.36
C SER A 160 -0.54 22.91 8.08
N ARG A 161 0.08 22.98 6.89
CA ARG A 161 0.84 24.13 6.40
C ARG A 161 -0.02 25.19 5.73
N LYS A 162 -1.33 24.94 5.59
CA LYS A 162 -2.27 25.77 4.81
C LYS A 162 -1.80 25.99 3.36
N ASP A 163 -1.09 25.01 2.83
CA ASP A 163 -0.62 25.00 1.45
C ASP A 163 -1.62 24.19 0.63
N TYR A 164 -2.29 24.83 -0.32
CA TYR A 164 -3.33 24.23 -1.18
C TYR A 164 -2.88 24.09 -2.63
N SER A 165 -1.58 24.19 -2.90
CA SER A 165 -0.99 24.11 -4.26
C SER A 165 -0.98 22.70 -4.89
N PHE A 166 -1.71 21.74 -4.30
CA PHE A 166 -1.75 20.36 -4.77
C PHE A 166 -2.87 20.12 -5.78
N ASP A 167 -2.68 19.13 -6.65
CA ASP A 167 -3.66 18.74 -7.64
C ASP A 167 -4.81 17.92 -7.02
N TYR A 168 -6.02 18.48 -7.02
CA TYR A 168 -7.23 17.85 -6.49
C TYR A 168 -7.58 16.54 -7.21
N PHE A 169 -7.25 16.38 -8.50
CA PHE A 169 -7.49 15.13 -9.24
C PHE A 169 -6.61 13.97 -8.76
N LYS A 170 -5.47 14.28 -8.13
CA LYS A 170 -4.57 13.27 -7.55
C LYS A 170 -4.97 12.85 -6.13
N ILE A 171 -5.96 13.51 -5.53
CA ILE A 171 -6.46 13.17 -4.20
C ILE A 171 -7.43 12.00 -4.28
N PRO A 172 -7.23 10.91 -3.51
CA PRO A 172 -8.22 9.84 -3.41
C PRO A 172 -9.58 10.38 -2.93
N ILE A 173 -10.68 9.99 -3.57
CA ILE A 173 -12.06 10.43 -3.25
C ILE A 173 -12.39 10.36 -1.76
N HIS A 174 -11.95 9.31 -1.06
CA HIS A 174 -12.18 9.20 0.38
C HIS A 174 -11.50 10.32 1.19
N ALA A 175 -10.28 10.70 0.82
CA ALA A 175 -9.58 11.82 1.45
C ALA A 175 -10.20 13.16 1.03
N LEU A 176 -10.63 13.29 -0.22
CA LEU A 176 -11.36 14.46 -0.71
C LEU A 176 -12.61 14.70 0.12
N ASN A 177 -13.46 13.67 0.27
CA ASN A 177 -14.70 13.74 1.06
C ASN A 177 -14.44 14.03 2.54
N LYS A 178 -13.38 13.46 3.11
CA LYS A 178 -13.00 13.71 4.50
C LYS A 178 -12.66 15.19 4.77
N TYR A 179 -12.03 15.87 3.81
CA TYR A 179 -11.55 17.25 3.97
C TYR A 179 -12.35 18.28 3.15
N LEU A 180 -13.46 17.86 2.54
CA LEU A 180 -14.27 18.67 1.61
C LEU A 180 -14.62 20.04 2.18
N TRP A 181 -15.13 20.08 3.42
CA TRP A 181 -15.47 21.33 4.10
C TRP A 181 -14.26 22.22 4.40
N THR A 182 -13.09 21.61 4.66
CA THR A 182 -11.85 22.37 4.83
C THR A 182 -11.45 23.03 3.52
N PHE A 183 -11.56 22.33 2.40
CA PHE A 183 -11.27 22.88 1.07
C PHE A 183 -12.24 24.00 0.69
N TYR A 184 -13.55 23.80 0.84
CA TYR A 184 -14.54 24.86 0.58
C TYR A 184 -14.27 26.16 1.36
N ARG A 185 -13.78 26.07 2.59
CA ARG A 185 -13.48 27.23 3.44
C ARG A 185 -12.15 27.90 3.16
N LYS A 186 -11.16 27.15 2.67
CA LYS A 186 -9.76 27.60 2.62
C LYS A 186 -9.19 27.71 1.21
N ASP A 187 -9.76 26.97 0.27
CA ASP A 187 -9.43 27.01 -1.15
C ASP A 187 -10.69 26.68 -1.98
N TYR A 188 -11.64 27.61 -1.99
CA TYR A 188 -12.89 27.48 -2.73
C TYR A 188 -12.65 27.41 -4.24
N GLY A 189 -11.67 28.16 -4.74
CA GLY A 189 -11.32 28.20 -6.17
C GLY A 189 -10.78 26.86 -6.66
N GLY A 190 -9.84 26.26 -5.92
CA GLY A 190 -9.27 24.95 -6.26
C GLY A 190 -10.30 23.83 -6.27
N ILE A 191 -11.13 23.72 -5.23
CA ILE A 191 -12.15 22.65 -5.15
C ILE A 191 -13.26 22.83 -6.21
N ARG A 192 -13.64 24.07 -6.53
CA ARG A 192 -14.66 24.34 -7.56
C ARG A 192 -14.16 23.99 -8.97
N GLY A 193 -12.86 24.09 -9.23
CA GLY A 193 -12.28 23.65 -10.51
C GLY A 193 -12.21 22.12 -10.67
N PHE A 194 -12.35 21.37 -9.58
CA PHE A 194 -12.37 19.91 -9.58
C PHE A 194 -13.78 19.32 -9.72
N LEU A 195 -14.79 19.99 -9.14
CA LEU A 195 -16.20 19.56 -9.14
C LEU A 195 -16.90 19.93 -10.46
#